data_AF-A0A382W744-F1
#
_entry.id   AF-A0A382W744-F1
#
_cell.length_a   1.000
_cell.length_b   1.000
_cell.length_c   1.000
_cell.angle_alpha   90.00
_cell.angle_beta   90.00
_cell.angle_gamma   90.00
#
_symmetry.space_group_name_H-M   'P 1'
#
loop_
_entity.id
_entity.type
_entity.pdbx_description
1 polymer ?
#
loop_
_entity_poly.entity_id
_entity_poly.type
_entity_poly.pdbx_seq_one_letter_code
_entity_poly.pdbx_strand_id
1 'polypeptide(L)'
;MNCHDWGGQGRDIILVHGLASNCRIWDLVGPLLAETNSVKAIDQRGHGLSSKPNQGYDFDTVTNDLYLFLEANQIDNPLLVGHSWGGSVALNFAANHPEMVSGLCLVDGGLIEISSIPGNSLEKALVDMAPPLFDSLREEFLRKRIAQRDWGERDSLSLQN
;
A
#
# COMPACT_ATOMS: atom_id res chain seq x y z
N MET A 1 -2.77 14.65 -1.82
CA MET A 1 -3.05 13.21 -1.65
C MET A 1 -4.56 13.01 -1.71
N ASN A 2 -5.05 12.03 -2.47
CA ASN A 2 -6.46 11.63 -2.44
C ASN A 2 -6.75 10.77 -1.20
N CYS A 3 -7.99 10.79 -0.70
CA CYS A 3 -8.42 9.87 0.35
C CYS A 3 -9.88 9.44 0.15
N HIS A 4 -10.23 8.31 0.76
CA HIS A 4 -11.61 7.91 0.99
C HIS A 4 -11.94 8.12 2.48
N ASP A 5 -13.02 8.82 2.75
CA ASP A 5 -13.50 9.12 4.10
C ASP A 5 -14.81 8.40 4.35
N TRP A 6 -14.85 7.55 5.37
CA TRP A 6 -16.10 6.91 5.85
C TRP A 6 -16.79 7.74 6.92
N GLY A 7 -16.16 8.84 7.37
CA GLY A 7 -16.65 9.68 8.44
C GLY A 7 -16.53 9.01 9.80
N GLY A 8 -17.53 9.26 10.65
CA GLY A 8 -17.57 8.83 12.04
C GLY A 8 -17.04 9.90 13.00
N GLN A 9 -17.06 9.57 14.29
CA GLN A 9 -16.61 10.43 15.39
C GLN A 9 -15.77 9.59 16.35
N GLY A 10 -14.83 10.21 17.05
CA GLY A 10 -13.96 9.53 18.01
C GLY A 10 -12.50 9.67 17.61
N ARG A 11 -11.71 8.62 17.82
CA ARG A 11 -10.28 8.62 17.47
C ARG A 11 -10.11 8.67 15.95
N ASP A 12 -9.17 9.45 15.45
CA ASP A 12 -8.79 9.40 14.05
C ASP A 12 -7.99 8.12 13.75
N ILE A 13 -8.42 7.41 12.71
CA ILE A 13 -7.76 6.22 12.19
C ILE A 13 -7.44 6.47 10.72
N ILE A 14 -6.14 6.40 10.39
CA ILE A 14 -5.65 6.55 9.02
C ILE A 14 -5.19 5.19 8.50
N LEU A 15 -5.86 4.73 7.45
CA LEU A 15 -5.60 3.45 6.80
C LEU A 15 -4.66 3.66 5.61
N VAL A 16 -3.55 2.93 5.59
CA VAL A 16 -2.45 3.05 4.62
C VAL A 16 -2.29 1.74 3.86
N HIS A 17 -2.56 1.76 2.55
CA HIS A 17 -2.55 0.56 1.72
C HIS A 17 -1.14 0.03 1.39
N GLY A 18 -1.05 -1.20 0.88
CA GLY A 18 0.21 -1.80 0.41
C GLY A 18 0.62 -1.37 -1.00
N LEU A 19 1.78 -1.86 -1.46
CA LEU A 19 2.25 -1.61 -2.83
C LEU A 19 1.25 -2.16 -3.86
N ALA A 20 1.12 -1.50 -5.02
CA ALA A 20 0.22 -1.89 -6.10
C ALA A 20 -1.26 -1.98 -5.70
N SER A 21 -1.66 -1.21 -4.68
CA SER A 21 -3.03 -1.13 -4.17
C SER A 21 -3.55 0.32 -4.19
N ASN A 22 -4.65 0.60 -3.50
CA ASN A 22 -5.20 1.93 -3.27
C ASN A 22 -6.11 1.92 -2.02
N CYS A 23 -6.69 3.06 -1.65
CA CYS A 23 -7.54 3.22 -0.46
C CYS A 23 -8.71 2.22 -0.37
N ARG A 24 -9.19 1.68 -1.50
CA ARG A 24 -10.36 0.77 -1.57
C ARG A 24 -10.12 -0.62 -1.01
N ILE A 25 -8.86 -1.01 -0.78
CA ILE A 25 -8.56 -2.28 -0.08
C ILE A 25 -9.25 -2.36 1.30
N TRP A 26 -9.57 -1.19 1.88
CA TRP A 26 -10.20 -1.05 3.17
C TRP A 26 -11.72 -0.99 3.14
N ASP A 27 -12.38 -1.07 1.97
CA ASP A 27 -13.85 -0.87 1.85
C ASP A 27 -14.69 -1.83 2.72
N LEU A 28 -14.17 -3.00 3.07
CA LEU A 28 -14.86 -3.95 3.97
C LEU A 28 -14.65 -3.67 5.46
N VAL A 29 -13.56 -2.98 5.83
CA VAL A 29 -13.17 -2.75 7.24
C VAL A 29 -13.43 -1.32 7.67
N GLY A 30 -13.24 -0.35 6.77
CA GLY A 30 -13.43 1.08 7.01
C GLY A 30 -14.80 1.41 7.61
N PRO A 31 -15.93 0.93 7.05
CA PRO A 31 -17.26 1.18 7.61
C PRO A 31 -17.44 0.64 9.04
N LEU A 32 -16.86 -0.53 9.33
CA LEU A 32 -16.96 -1.15 10.66
C LEU A 32 -16.19 -0.35 11.71
N LEU A 33 -15.02 0.16 11.36
CA LEU A 33 -14.23 1.02 12.25
C LEU A 33 -14.92 2.39 12.46
N ALA A 34 -15.58 2.90 11.43
CA ALA A 34 -16.25 4.20 11.44
C ALA A 34 -17.49 4.25 12.36
N GLU A 35 -17.98 3.10 12.83
CA GLU A 35 -19.06 3.04 13.83
C GLU A 35 -18.69 3.76 15.14
N THR A 36 -17.40 3.82 15.48
CA THR A 36 -16.91 4.40 16.75
C THR A 36 -15.68 5.30 16.61
N ASN A 37 -15.19 5.53 15.40
CA ASN A 37 -13.97 6.29 15.12
C ASN A 37 -14.16 7.18 13.89
N SER A 38 -13.31 8.20 13.72
CA SER A 38 -13.18 8.95 12.46
C SER A 38 -12.19 8.20 11.56
N VAL A 39 -12.63 7.71 10.39
CA VAL A 39 -11.83 6.77 9.59
C VAL A 39 -11.61 7.28 8.17
N LYS A 40 -10.35 7.41 7.78
CA LYS A 40 -9.93 7.79 6.42
C LYS A 40 -8.89 6.80 5.89
N ALA A 41 -8.97 6.46 4.61
CA ALA A 41 -7.94 5.71 3.90
C ALA A 41 -7.31 6.59 2.83
N ILE A 42 -5.98 6.66 2.80
CA ILE A 42 -5.26 7.49 1.83
C ILE A 42 -4.89 6.69 0.58
N ASP A 43 -4.90 7.34 -0.57
CA ASP A 43 -4.13 6.88 -1.73
C ASP A 43 -2.72 7.45 -1.64
N GLN A 44 -1.72 6.60 -1.47
CA GLN A 44 -0.33 7.04 -1.45
C GLN A 44 0.11 7.54 -2.83
N ARG A 45 1.18 8.32 -2.91
CA ARG A 45 1.76 8.74 -4.19
C ARG A 45 1.99 7.55 -5.12
N GLY A 46 1.78 7.75 -6.41
CA GLY A 46 1.85 6.68 -7.41
C GLY A 46 0.59 5.82 -7.51
N HIS A 47 -0.36 5.93 -6.58
CA HIS A 47 -1.48 5.01 -6.46
C HIS A 47 -2.84 5.70 -6.52
N GLY A 48 -3.88 4.91 -6.82
CA GLY A 48 -5.28 5.35 -6.85
C GLY A 48 -5.49 6.65 -7.62
N LEU A 49 -6.15 7.63 -7.00
CA LEU A 49 -6.40 8.96 -7.56
C LEU A 49 -5.35 10.01 -7.12
N SER A 50 -4.36 9.62 -6.32
CA SER A 50 -3.22 10.49 -6.01
C SER A 50 -2.31 10.71 -7.23
N SER A 51 -1.55 11.79 -7.17
CA SER A 51 -0.52 12.15 -8.16
C SER A 51 0.49 11.01 -8.35
N LYS A 52 0.99 10.87 -9.57
CA LYS A 52 1.95 9.82 -9.98
C LYS A 52 3.22 10.47 -10.53
N PRO A 53 4.01 11.14 -9.67
CA PRO A 53 5.25 11.77 -10.11
C PRO A 53 6.24 10.71 -10.59
N ASN A 54 7.18 11.10 -11.45
CA ASN A 54 8.22 10.19 -11.96
C ASN A 54 9.33 9.89 -10.93
N GLN A 55 9.33 10.58 -9.78
CA GLN A 55 10.38 10.50 -8.76
C GLN A 55 9.84 10.75 -7.35
N GLY A 56 10.68 10.56 -6.34
CA GLY A 56 10.37 10.80 -4.92
C GLY A 56 9.54 9.66 -4.32
N TYR A 57 10.08 8.45 -4.37
CA TYR A 57 9.48 7.25 -3.77
C TYR A 57 10.36 6.67 -2.65
N ASP A 58 11.39 7.41 -2.23
CA ASP A 58 12.14 7.17 -0.99
C ASP A 58 11.26 7.39 0.25
N PHE A 59 11.70 6.84 1.39
CA PHE A 59 10.95 6.87 2.65
C PHE A 59 10.69 8.30 3.16
N ASP A 60 11.67 9.19 3.07
CA ASP A 60 11.52 10.59 3.49
C ASP A 60 10.38 11.24 2.71
N THR A 61 10.32 11.00 1.40
CA THR A 61 9.29 11.58 0.55
C THR A 61 7.90 10.98 0.82
N VAL A 62 7.77 9.65 0.90
CA VAL A 62 6.45 9.01 1.10
C VAL A 62 5.89 9.24 2.51
N THR A 63 6.75 9.40 3.51
CA THR A 63 6.31 9.73 4.88
C THR A 63 5.99 11.21 5.03
N ASN A 64 6.73 12.11 4.38
CA ASN A 64 6.38 13.53 4.32
C ASN A 64 5.02 13.76 3.63
N ASP A 65 4.68 12.93 2.66
CA ASP A 65 3.35 12.93 2.04
C ASP A 65 2.24 12.63 3.05
N LEU A 66 2.46 11.69 3.97
CA LEU A 66 1.56 11.40 5.07
C LEU A 66 1.53 12.56 6.08
N TYR A 67 2.68 13.13 6.43
CA TYR A 67 2.79 14.32 7.29
C TYR A 67 1.90 15.46 6.77
N LEU A 68 2.10 15.84 5.50
CA LEU A 68 1.36 16.92 4.86
C LEU A 68 -0.14 16.61 4.75
N PHE A 69 -0.51 15.34 4.61
CA PHE A 69 -1.91 14.93 4.65
C PHE A 69 -2.52 15.15 6.04
N LEU A 70 -1.84 14.76 7.12
CA LEU A 70 -2.32 14.96 8.48
C LEU A 70 -2.48 16.46 8.80
N GLU A 71 -1.45 17.26 8.49
CA GLU A 71 -1.46 18.72 8.67
C GLU A 71 -2.61 19.39 7.91
N ALA A 72 -2.77 19.05 6.62
CA ALA A 72 -3.80 19.66 5.77
C ALA A 72 -5.22 19.32 6.21
N ASN A 73 -5.41 18.21 6.93
CA ASN A 73 -6.70 17.76 7.44
C ASN A 73 -6.87 18.03 8.94
N GLN A 74 -5.91 18.69 9.60
CA GLN A 74 -5.93 19.00 11.05
C GLN A 74 -6.14 17.73 11.90
N ILE A 75 -5.43 16.65 11.54
CA ILE A 75 -5.54 15.36 12.22
C ILE A 75 -4.38 15.22 13.19
N ASP A 76 -4.70 15.36 14.48
CA ASP A 76 -3.72 15.29 15.55
C ASP A 76 -3.66 13.88 16.15
N ASN A 77 -2.46 13.30 16.23
CA ASN A 77 -2.18 12.06 16.96
C ASN A 77 -3.04 10.81 16.56
N PRO A 78 -3.24 10.51 15.26
CA PRO A 78 -4.09 9.40 14.83
C PRO A 78 -3.49 8.02 15.17
N LEU A 79 -4.34 6.99 15.11
CA LEU A 79 -3.88 5.61 14.96
C LEU A 79 -3.58 5.35 13.49
N LEU A 80 -2.36 4.93 13.16
CA LEU A 80 -2.04 4.50 11.80
C LEU A 80 -2.22 2.99 11.65
N VAL A 81 -2.94 2.57 10.62
CA VAL A 81 -3.12 1.16 10.26
C VAL A 81 -2.53 0.93 8.88
N GLY A 82 -1.48 0.12 8.79
CA GLY A 82 -0.75 -0.10 7.54
C GLY A 82 -0.79 -1.55 7.09
N HIS A 83 -1.16 -1.80 5.83
CA HIS A 83 -1.09 -3.13 5.21
C HIS A 83 0.17 -3.28 4.35
N SER A 84 0.91 -4.38 4.51
CA SER A 84 2.09 -4.70 3.69
C SER A 84 3.08 -3.52 3.65
N TRP A 85 3.39 -2.97 2.47
CA TRP A 85 4.24 -1.79 2.31
C TRP A 85 3.73 -0.55 3.06
N GLY A 86 2.40 -0.36 3.16
CA GLY A 86 1.81 0.72 3.94
C GLY A 86 2.10 0.59 5.44
N GLY A 87 2.32 -0.64 5.91
CA GLY A 87 2.86 -0.89 7.25
C GLY A 87 4.27 -0.33 7.42
N SER A 88 5.14 -0.49 6.43
CA SER A 88 6.51 0.05 6.47
C SER A 88 6.53 1.57 6.41
N VAL A 89 5.63 2.17 5.62
CA VAL A 89 5.46 3.64 5.59
C VAL A 89 4.97 4.16 6.94
N ALA A 90 3.93 3.54 7.53
CA ALA A 90 3.41 3.93 8.83
C ALA A 90 4.45 3.77 9.95
N LEU A 91 5.22 2.68 9.93
CA LEU A 91 6.29 2.44 10.90
C LEU A 91 7.43 3.47 10.76
N ASN A 92 7.89 3.74 9.54
CA ASN A 92 8.94 4.73 9.30
C ASN A 92 8.48 6.14 9.72
N PHE A 93 7.22 6.51 9.43
CA PHE A 93 6.63 7.75 9.89
C PHE A 93 6.63 7.85 11.42
N ALA A 94 6.13 6.84 12.12
CA ALA A 94 6.09 6.82 13.58
C ALA A 94 7.48 6.81 14.24
N ALA A 95 8.47 6.18 13.61
CA ALA A 95 9.84 6.19 14.10
C ALA A 95 10.47 7.59 14.04
N ASN A 96 10.12 8.37 13.02
CA ASN A 96 10.62 9.74 12.82
C ASN A 96 9.77 10.81 13.53
N HIS A 97 8.49 10.52 13.81
CA HIS A 97 7.51 11.42 14.41
C HIS A 97 6.70 10.73 15.53
N PRO A 98 7.34 10.18 16.58
CA PRO A 98 6.66 9.36 17.60
C PRO A 98 5.59 10.14 18.38
N GLU A 99 5.72 11.46 18.48
CA GLU A 99 4.74 12.35 19.13
C GLU A 99 3.48 12.61 18.30
N MET A 100 3.51 12.30 17.00
CA MET A 100 2.40 12.58 16.09
C MET A 100 1.46 11.39 15.88
N VAL A 101 1.68 10.26 16.55
CA VAL A 101 0.83 9.06 16.39
C VAL A 101 0.49 8.43 17.73
N SER A 102 -0.77 8.02 17.90
CA SER A 102 -1.23 7.41 19.15
C SER A 102 -0.98 5.90 19.20
N GLY A 103 -0.62 5.32 18.05
CA GLY A 103 -0.22 3.93 17.93
C GLY A 103 -0.13 3.47 16.48
N LEU A 104 0.26 2.20 16.33
CA LEU A 104 0.35 1.51 15.04
C LEU A 104 -0.42 0.19 15.08
N CYS A 105 -1.08 -0.14 13.97
CA CYS A 105 -1.57 -1.48 13.68
C CYS A 105 -0.98 -1.95 12.34
N LEU A 106 -0.23 -3.05 12.37
CA LEU A 106 0.47 -3.58 11.20
C LEU A 106 -0.26 -4.83 10.71
N VAL A 107 -0.79 -4.77 9.49
CA VAL A 107 -1.50 -5.88 8.84
C VAL A 107 -0.56 -6.52 7.82
N ASP A 108 0.02 -7.65 8.18
CA ASP A 108 0.89 -8.45 7.30
C ASP A 108 1.98 -7.61 6.60
N GLY A 109 2.70 -6.79 7.39
CA GLY A 109 3.63 -5.79 6.88
C GLY A 109 4.39 -5.05 7.98
N GLY A 110 5.11 -3.99 7.61
CA GLY A 110 5.89 -3.15 8.54
C GLY A 110 7.38 -3.46 8.56
N LEU A 111 7.73 -4.73 8.73
CA LEU A 111 9.13 -5.16 8.96
C LEU A 111 9.71 -6.00 7.81
N ILE A 112 9.10 -5.94 6.62
CA ILE A 112 9.55 -6.70 5.45
C ILE A 112 10.66 -5.91 4.76
N GLU A 113 11.91 -6.39 4.86
CA GLU A 113 13.06 -5.83 4.15
C GLU A 113 13.34 -6.60 2.87
N ILE A 114 12.61 -6.29 1.80
CA ILE A 114 12.77 -6.98 0.50
C ILE A 114 14.23 -6.91 0.01
N SER A 115 14.92 -5.80 0.23
CA SER A 115 16.32 -5.61 -0.19
C SER A 115 17.33 -6.49 0.55
N SER A 116 16.99 -7.03 1.74
CA SER A 116 17.90 -7.90 2.50
C SER A 116 17.83 -9.36 2.07
N ILE A 117 16.87 -9.72 1.20
CA ILE A 117 16.73 -11.07 0.66
C ILE A 117 17.96 -11.39 -0.20
N PRO A 118 18.72 -12.47 0.08
CA PRO A 118 19.89 -12.84 -0.69
C PRO A 118 19.58 -13.04 -2.17
N GLY A 119 20.39 -12.44 -3.04
CA GLY A 119 20.21 -12.53 -4.49
C GLY A 119 19.06 -11.70 -5.05
N ASN A 120 18.43 -10.84 -4.23
CA ASN A 120 17.43 -9.91 -4.73
C ASN A 120 18.10 -8.72 -5.45
N SER A 121 17.52 -8.31 -6.58
CA SER A 121 17.92 -7.12 -7.34
C SER A 121 16.68 -6.43 -7.87
N LEU A 122 16.82 -5.17 -8.31
CA LEU A 122 15.70 -4.49 -8.97
C LEU A 122 15.27 -5.24 -10.24
N GLU A 123 16.21 -5.74 -11.04
CA GLU A 123 15.85 -6.51 -12.24
C GLU A 123 15.08 -7.79 -11.89
N LYS A 124 15.52 -8.51 -10.85
CA LYS A 124 14.83 -9.70 -10.38
C LYS A 124 13.43 -9.37 -9.86
N ALA A 125 13.30 -8.34 -9.04
CA ALA A 125 12.01 -7.90 -8.53
C ALA A 125 11.06 -7.47 -9.66
N LEU A 126 11.55 -6.78 -10.69
CA LEU A 126 10.76 -6.40 -11.86
C LEU A 126 10.21 -7.63 -12.58
N VAL A 127 11.04 -8.66 -12.81
CA VAL A 127 10.60 -9.92 -13.44
C VAL A 127 9.61 -10.66 -12.54
N ASP A 128 9.94 -10.83 -11.26
CA ASP A 128 9.12 -11.60 -10.31
C ASP A 128 7.76 -10.92 -10.07
N MET A 129 7.68 -9.59 -10.16
CA MET A 129 6.45 -8.80 -9.98
C MET A 129 5.73 -8.51 -11.30
N ALA A 130 6.33 -8.81 -12.45
CA ALA A 130 5.68 -8.61 -13.73
C ALA A 130 4.36 -9.41 -13.78
N PRO A 131 3.32 -8.84 -14.40
CA PRO A 131 2.11 -9.59 -14.67
C PRO A 131 2.48 -10.79 -15.54
N PRO A 132 1.86 -11.95 -15.32
CA PRO A 132 2.10 -13.10 -16.17
C PRO A 132 1.63 -12.83 -17.59
N LEU A 133 2.31 -13.44 -18.57
CA LEU A 133 1.92 -13.35 -19.98
C LEU A 133 0.57 -14.07 -20.19
N PHE A 134 -0.46 -13.26 -20.41
CA PHE A 134 -1.79 -13.70 -20.81
C PHE A 134 -2.03 -13.58 -22.32
N ASP A 135 -1.12 -12.92 -23.04
CA ASP A 135 -1.28 -12.76 -24.48
C ASP A 135 -1.31 -14.13 -25.16
N SER A 136 -2.26 -14.29 -26.09
CA SER A 136 -2.53 -15.56 -26.79
C SER A 136 -2.88 -16.78 -25.91
N LEU A 137 -3.15 -16.59 -24.61
CA LEU A 137 -3.52 -17.69 -23.71
C LEU A 137 -4.98 -18.12 -23.95
N ARG A 138 -5.20 -19.35 -24.41
CA ARG A 138 -6.58 -19.87 -24.58
C ARG A 138 -7.26 -20.04 -23.22
N GLU A 139 -8.57 -19.78 -23.17
CA GLU A 139 -9.40 -19.79 -21.95
C GLU A 139 -9.23 -21.08 -21.12
N GLU A 140 -9.13 -22.24 -21.76
CA GLU A 140 -8.93 -23.52 -21.07
C GLU A 140 -7.65 -23.53 -20.22
N PHE A 141 -6.55 -22.97 -20.74
CA PHE A 141 -5.28 -22.89 -20.01
C PHE A 141 -5.34 -21.82 -18.92
N LEU A 142 -6.03 -20.70 -19.16
CA LEU A 142 -6.27 -19.69 -18.12
C LEU A 142 -7.02 -20.28 -16.92
N ARG A 143 -8.08 -21.07 -17.18
CA ARG A 143 -8.85 -21.74 -16.13
C ARG A 143 -8.01 -22.73 -15.33
N LYS A 144 -7.15 -23.51 -16.00
CA LYS A 144 -6.19 -24.41 -15.33
C LYS A 144 -5.23 -23.64 -14.42
N ARG A 145 -4.64 -22.54 -14.94
CA ARG A 145 -3.76 -21.65 -14.18
C ARG A 145 -4.41 -21.12 -12.90
N ILE A 146 -5.63 -20.58 -13.02
CA ILE A 146 -6.40 -20.09 -11.86
C ILE A 146 -6.68 -21.22 -10.85
N ALA A 147 -7.13 -22.38 -11.32
CA ALA A 147 -7.45 -23.51 -10.45
C ALA A 147 -6.24 -24.06 -9.69
N GLN A 148 -5.05 -23.98 -10.29
CA GLN A 148 -3.80 -24.47 -9.72
C GLN A 148 -3.00 -23.39 -8.98
N ARG A 149 -3.44 -22.13 -9.02
CA ARG A 149 -2.65 -20.95 -8.60
C ARG A 149 -1.28 -20.89 -9.29
N ASP A 150 -1.21 -21.41 -10.51
CA ASP A 150 -0.04 -21.36 -11.37
C ASP A 150 -0.19 -20.16 -12.29
N TRP A 151 0.62 -19.13 -12.07
CA TRP A 151 0.56 -17.91 -12.87
C TRP A 151 1.44 -17.99 -14.12
N GLY A 152 2.09 -19.12 -14.38
CA GLY A 152 3.02 -19.30 -15.50
C GLY A 152 4.42 -18.73 -15.21
N GLU A 153 5.35 -19.02 -16.13
CA GLU A 153 6.72 -18.52 -16.05
C GLU A 153 6.73 -16.98 -16.16
N ARG A 154 7.58 -16.36 -15.35
CA ARG A 154 7.88 -14.94 -15.41
C ARG A 154 9.33 -14.80 -15.83
N ASP A 155 9.55 -14.14 -16.95
CA ASP A 155 10.89 -13.89 -17.48
C ASP A 155 10.99 -12.43 -17.96
N SER A 156 12.12 -12.10 -18.59
CA SER A 156 12.37 -10.77 -19.13
C SER A 156 11.37 -10.35 -20.23
N LEU A 157 10.67 -11.28 -20.89
CA LEU A 157 9.64 -10.96 -21.89
C LEU A 157 8.39 -10.38 -21.21
N SER A 158 8.15 -10.70 -19.94
CA SER A 158 7.07 -10.10 -19.14
C SER A 158 7.22 -8.60 -18.89
N LEU A 159 8.40 -8.03 -19.17
CA LEU A 159 8.69 -6.59 -19.03
C LEU A 159 8.40 -5.77 -20.29
N GLN A 160 8.05 -6.40 -21.42
CA GLN A 160 7.93 -5.74 -22.73
C GLN A 160 6.51 -5.29 -23.09
N ASN A 161 5.54 -5.45 -22.18
CA ASN A 161 4.12 -5.13 -22.38
C ASN A 161 3.66 -3.92 -21.57
#